data_AF-A0A1G9GTC5-F1
#
_entry.id   AF-A0A1G9GTC5-F1
#
_cell.length_a   1.000
_cell.length_b   1.000
_cell.length_c   1.000
_cell.angle_alpha   90.00
_cell.angle_beta   90.00
_cell.angle_gamma   90.00
#
_symmetry.space_group_name_H-M   'P 1'
#
loop_
_entity.id
_entity.type
_entity.pdbx_description
1 polymer ?
#
loop_
_entity_poly.entity_id
_entity_poly.type
_entity_poly.pdbx_seq_one_letter_code
_entity_poly.pdbx_strand_id
1 'polypeptide(L)' 'MDRYSFLRQLADSWVLLALTLVFIGVVLFVWRPGSRRLHRDAAESIFRNETRPAPEPTEAETGANRKEVE' A
#
# COMPACT_ATOMS: atom_id res chain seq x y z
N MET A 1 33.54 35.45 17.42
CA MET A 1 32.74 34.27 17.82
C MET A 1 33.39 33.02 17.25
N ASP A 2 33.97 32.20 18.11
CA ASP A 2 34.84 31.07 17.76
C ASP A 2 34.04 29.82 17.33
N ARG A 3 34.59 29.07 16.37
CA ARG A 3 33.95 27.91 15.71
C ARG A 3 33.40 26.84 16.66
N TYR A 4 33.95 26.77 17.87
CA TYR A 4 33.50 25.88 18.93
C TYR A 4 32.03 26.12 19.31
N SER A 5 31.59 27.38 19.36
CA SER A 5 30.19 27.73 19.65
C SER A 5 29.23 27.22 18.56
N PHE A 6 29.66 27.25 17.31
CA PHE A 6 28.86 26.78 16.17
C PHE A 6 28.69 25.25 16.20
N LEU A 7 29.80 24.52 16.39
CA LEU A 7 29.79 23.06 16.49
C LEU A 7 28.95 22.58 17.67
N ARG A 8 29.00 23.30 18.79
CA ARG A 8 28.22 22.99 20.00
C ARG A 8 26.72 23.24 19.83
N GLN A 9 26.32 24.37 19.23
CA GLN A 9 24.91 24.64 18.93
C GLN A 9 24.32 23.63 17.95
N LEU A 10 25.13 23.16 16.99
CA LEU A 10 24.74 22.07 16.11
C LEU A 10 24.51 20.79 16.93
N ALA A 11 25.47 20.39 17.76
CA ALA A 11 25.42 19.18 18.57
C ALA A 11 24.27 19.16 19.60
N ASP A 12 24.04 20.27 20.29
CA ASP A 12 22.99 20.37 21.33
C ASP A 12 21.57 20.31 20.74
N SER A 13 21.39 20.66 19.45
CA SER A 13 20.06 20.74 18.81
C SER A 13 19.66 19.49 18.02
N TRP A 14 20.54 18.50 17.89
CA TRP A 14 20.34 17.33 17.02
C TRP A 14 19.15 16.46 17.42
N VAL A 15 18.94 16.26 18.73
CA VAL A 15 17.83 15.43 19.23
C VAL A 15 16.48 16.09 18.95
N LEU A 16 16.37 17.41 19.16
CA LEU A 16 15.15 18.17 18.85
C LEU A 16 14.86 18.14 17.34
N LEU A 17 15.90 18.25 16.51
CA LEU A 17 15.77 18.18 15.06
C LEU A 17 15.33 16.79 14.59
N ALA A 18 15.88 15.72 15.17
CA ALA A 18 15.47 14.35 14.90
C ALA A 18 13.99 14.10 15.26
N LEU A 19 13.55 14.55 16.44
CA LEU A 19 12.13 14.45 16.85
C LEU A 19 11.20 15.21 15.90
N THR A 20 11.62 16.40 15.46
CA THR A 20 10.86 17.21 14.50
C THR A 20 10.76 16.52 13.14
N LEU A 21 11.85 15.96 12.63
CA LEU A 21 11.86 15.20 11.37
C LEU A 21 10.99 13.94 11.46
N VAL A 22 11.06 13.20 12.57
CA VAL A 22 10.20 12.03 12.82
C VAL A 22 8.73 12.46 12.84
N PHE A 23 8.39 13.54 13.53
CA PHE A 23 7.03 14.06 13.58
C PHE A 23 6.50 14.40 12.18
N ILE A 24 7.27 15.15 11.39
CA ILE A 24 6.90 15.45 9.99
C ILE A 24 6.77 14.16 9.18
N GLY A 25 7.70 13.21 9.35
CA GLY A 25 7.65 11.91 8.70
C GLY A 25 6.34 11.14 8.98
N VAL A 26 5.87 11.16 10.23
CA VAL A 26 4.59 10.55 10.62
C VAL A 26 3.40 11.31 10.02
N VAL A 27 3.41 12.64 10.04
CA VAL A 27 2.35 13.45 9.42
C VAL A 27 2.25 13.15 7.92
N LEU A 28 3.38 13.12 7.21
CA LEU A 28 3.44 12.76 5.79
C LEU A 28 3.01 11.30 5.54
N PHE A 29 3.34 10.39 6.45
CA PHE A 29 2.91 9.00 6.38
C PHE A 29 1.39 8.85 6.50
N VAL A 30 0.74 9.60 7.41
CA VAL A 30 -0.73 9.61 7.52
C VAL A 30 -1.38 10.19 6.26
N TRP A 31 -0.78 11.23 5.68
CA TRP A 31 -1.26 11.77 4.40
C TRP A 31 -1.00 10.87 3.20
N ARG A 32 -0.10 9.88 3.30
CA ARG A 32 0.12 8.92 2.21
C ARG A 32 -1.11 8.03 2.06
N PRO A 33 -1.91 8.17 0.99
CA PRO A 33 -3.11 7.37 0.80
C PRO A 33 -2.70 6.00 0.23
N GLY A 34 -2.07 5.16 1.06
CA GLY A 34 -1.46 3.89 0.64
C GLY A 34 -2.45 2.75 0.39
N SER A 35 -3.63 2.75 1.03
CA SER A 35 -4.51 1.58 1.03
C SER A 35 -5.84 1.74 0.28
N ARG A 36 -6.08 2.91 -0.33
CA ARG A 36 -7.36 3.17 -1.03
C ARG A 36 -7.61 2.25 -2.24
N ARG A 37 -6.56 1.69 -2.85
CA ARG A 37 -6.71 0.76 -3.99
C ARG A 37 -7.02 -0.68 -3.55
N LEU A 38 -6.34 -1.18 -2.51
CA LEU A 38 -6.53 -2.57 -2.06
C LEU A 38 -7.89 -2.78 -1.40
N HIS A 39 -8.38 -1.81 -0.62
CA HIS A 39 -9.72 -1.90 -0.03
C HIS A 39 -10.84 -1.77 -1.08
N ARG A 40 -10.59 -1.05 -2.18
CA ARG A 40 -11.55 -0.94 -3.28
C ARG A 40 -11.64 -2.24 -4.07
N ASP A 41 -10.51 -2.84 -4.42
CA ASP A 41 -10.49 -4.15 -5.10
C ASP A 41 -11.13 -5.26 -4.26
N ALA A 42 -10.91 -5.27 -2.93
CA ALA A 42 -11.54 -6.24 -2.05
C ALA A 42 -13.07 -6.05 -1.95
N ALA A 43 -13.54 -4.82 -1.85
CA ALA A 43 -14.98 -4.51 -1.83
C ALA A 43 -15.66 -4.82 -3.17
N GLU A 44 -14.96 -4.63 -4.28
CA GLU A 44 -15.49 -4.83 -5.64
C GLU A 44 -15.40 -6.30 -6.09
N SER A 45 -14.64 -7.15 -5.38
CA SER A 45 -14.51 -8.59 -5.67
C SER A 45 -15.82 -9.36 -5.62
N ILE A 46 -16.71 -9.04 -4.67
CA ILE A 46 -18.02 -9.68 -4.53
C ILE A 46 -18.98 -9.21 -5.63
N PHE A 47 -18.92 -7.93 -6.02
CA PHE A 47 -19.82 -7.35 -7.02
C PHE A 47 -19.32 -7.50 -8.46
N ARG A 48 -18.13 -8.07 -8.66
CA ARG A 48 -17.47 -8.15 -9.98
C ARG A 48 -18.28 -8.92 -11.03
N ASN A 49 -19.13 -9.86 -10.60
CA ASN A 49 -20.00 -10.65 -11.47
C ASN A 49 -21.44 -10.14 -11.53
N GLU A 50 -21.80 -9.06 -10.83
CA GLU A 50 -23.17 -8.53 -10.79
C GLU A 50 -23.52 -7.72 -12.05
N THR A 51 -22.53 -7.03 -12.65
CA THR A 51 -22.71 -6.21 -13.87
C THR A 51 -22.44 -6.97 -15.16
N ARG A 52 -21.70 -8.07 -15.10
CA ARG A 52 -21.48 -8.98 -16.22
C ARG A 52 -21.33 -10.40 -15.65
N PRO A 53 -22.31 -11.30 -15.89
CA PRO A 53 -22.18 -12.71 -15.51
C PRO A 53 -20.92 -13.28 -16.14
N ALA A 54 -20.20 -14.15 -15.41
CA ALA A 54 -19.14 -14.94 -16.02
C ALA A 54 -19.72 -15.71 -17.21
N PRO A 55 -19.04 -15.75 -18.36
CA PRO A 55 -19.49 -16.58 -19.48
C PRO A 55 -19.64 -18.01 -18.96
N GLU A 56 -20.82 -18.59 -19.16
CA GLU A 56 -21.12 -19.97 -18.84
C GLU A 56 -19.98 -20.85 -19.36
N PRO A 57 -19.43 -21.76 -18.53
CA PRO A 57 -18.37 -22.67 -18.97
C PRO A 57 -18.91 -23.44 -20.18
N THR A 58 -18.41 -23.11 -21.35
CA THR A 58 -18.89 -23.70 -22.59
C THR A 58 -18.50 -25.17 -22.55
N GLU A 59 -19.43 -26.05 -22.93
CA GLU A 59 -19.35 -27.53 -22.80
C GLU A 59 -18.03 -28.16 -23.31
N ALA A 60 -17.27 -27.42 -24.13
CA ALA A 60 -15.91 -27.76 -24.56
C ALA A 60 -14.91 -27.96 -23.40
N GLU A 61 -15.00 -27.20 -22.30
CA GLU A 61 -14.06 -27.29 -21.18
C GLU A 61 -14.37 -28.46 -20.24
N THR A 62 -15.66 -28.77 -20.05
CA THR A 62 -16.11 -29.91 -19.23
C THR A 62 -15.81 -31.26 -19.91
N GLY A 63 -15.81 -31.28 -21.24
CA GLY A 63 -15.43 -32.47 -22.02
C GLY A 63 -13.94 -32.78 -22.01
N ALA A 64 -13.08 -31.76 -21.98
CA ALA A 64 -11.62 -31.92 -21.98
C ALA A 64 -11.09 -32.49 -20.65
N ASN A 65 -11.57 -31.96 -19.51
CA ASN A 65 -11.12 -32.41 -18.19
C ASN A 65 -11.53 -33.87 -17.89
N ARG A 66 -12.67 -34.32 -18.42
CA ARG A 66 -13.11 -35.72 -18.28
C ARG A 66 -12.21 -36.71 -19.02
N LYS A 67 -11.53 -36.29 -20.10
CA LYS A 67 -10.68 -37.16 -20.91
C LYS A 67 -9.27 -37.34 -20.33
N GLU A 68 -8.84 -36.48 -19.42
CA GLU A 68 -7.51 -36.58 -18.77
C GLU A 68 -7.52 -37.48 -17.52
N VAL A 69 -8.69 -37.91 -17.07
CA VAL A 69 -8.86 -38.80 -15.91
C VAL A 69 -9.07 -40.27 -16.32
N GLU A 70 -9.21 -40.56 -17.63
CA GLU A 70 -9.23 -41.92 -18.19
C GLU A 70 -7.86 -42.36 -18.71
#